data_AF-A0A926U4C3-F1
#
_entry.id   AF-A0A926U4C3-F1
#
_cell.length_a   1.000
_cell.length_b   1.000
_cell.length_c   1.000
_cell.angle_alpha   90.00
_cell.angle_beta   90.00
_cell.angle_gamma   90.00
#
_symmetry.space_group_name_H-M   'P 1'
#
loop_
_entity.id
_entity.type
_entity.pdbx_description
1 polymer ?
#
loop_
_entity_poly.entity_id
_entity_poly.type
_entity_poly.pdbx_seq_one_letter_code
_entity_poly.pdbx_strand_id
1 'polypeptide(L)'
;MRPLFQSARSLAQAATGLALATGMAIATPTYAAEASQRSIVKQAASVEQTAEQTAEQTASQPLANGVYLYGQSPEAEQLGSAYMVFEVRDRQITGAFYMPYSSFDCFNGAIESNRLALNVIDSYEQASYPYEIGLEQSDAVATVGNMTITPVQIEGFHRIDTVSENDQRILASCQTNLQ
;
A
#
# COMPACT_ATOMS: atom_id res chain seq x y z
N MET A 1 -38.19 41.14 -11.40
CA MET A 1 -38.74 41.37 -12.76
C MET A 1 -37.72 40.86 -13.78
N ARG A 2 -38.20 40.13 -14.80
CA ARG A 2 -37.54 39.42 -15.94
C ARG A 2 -36.51 40.27 -16.73
N PRO A 3 -35.71 39.75 -17.71
CA PRO A 3 -35.79 38.46 -18.44
C PRO A 3 -34.48 37.64 -18.51
N LEU A 4 -34.54 36.30 -18.66
CA LEU A 4 -34.49 35.52 -19.92
C LEU A 4 -33.32 35.87 -20.86
N PHE A 5 -32.30 35.01 -20.92
CA PHE A 5 -31.70 34.62 -22.19
C PHE A 5 -31.42 33.12 -22.22
N GLN A 6 -31.92 32.54 -23.29
CA GLN A 6 -32.00 31.14 -23.65
C GLN A 6 -31.35 31.08 -25.04
N SER A 7 -30.27 30.32 -25.20
CA SER A 7 -29.70 29.93 -26.50
C SER A 7 -29.21 28.49 -26.35
N ALA A 8 -29.94 27.49 -26.84
CA ALA A 8 -30.12 27.08 -28.24
C ALA A 8 -28.89 26.32 -28.79
N ARG A 9 -29.03 24.98 -28.76
CA ARG A 9 -28.68 23.95 -29.76
C ARG A 9 -27.70 24.33 -30.89
N SER A 10 -26.75 23.43 -31.21
CA SER A 10 -26.83 22.60 -32.43
C SER A 10 -25.58 21.74 -32.72
N LEU A 11 -25.87 20.54 -33.23
CA LEU A 11 -25.25 19.80 -34.35
C LEU A 11 -23.75 19.46 -34.27
N ALA A 12 -23.35 18.20 -34.14
CA ALA A 12 -23.45 17.07 -35.09
C ALA A 12 -22.14 16.83 -35.86
N GLN A 13 -21.71 15.57 -35.79
CA GLN A 13 -20.94 14.82 -36.77
C GLN A 13 -19.46 15.17 -36.99
N ALA A 14 -18.61 14.26 -36.54
CA ALA A 14 -17.41 13.87 -37.27
C ALA A 14 -17.46 12.35 -37.48
N ALA A 15 -17.79 11.95 -38.70
CA ALA A 15 -17.58 10.61 -39.23
C ALA A 15 -16.24 10.58 -39.99
N THR A 16 -15.80 9.37 -40.33
CA THR A 16 -14.63 8.99 -41.17
C THR A 16 -13.28 8.92 -40.43
N GLY A 17 -12.47 7.86 -40.55
CA GLY A 17 -12.54 6.71 -41.42
C GLY A 17 -11.51 5.63 -41.04
N LEU A 18 -11.81 4.42 -41.48
CA LEU A 18 -11.04 3.17 -41.38
C LEU A 18 -9.71 3.25 -42.16
N ALA A 19 -8.63 2.69 -41.63
CA ALA A 19 -7.56 2.10 -42.44
C ALA A 19 -6.90 0.94 -41.70
N LEU A 20 -7.19 -0.29 -42.13
CA LEU A 20 -6.44 -1.50 -41.79
C LEU A 20 -5.10 -1.49 -42.53
N ALA A 21 -4.02 -1.78 -41.82
CA ALA A 21 -2.76 -2.21 -42.44
C ALA A 21 -2.25 -3.46 -41.72
N THR A 22 -2.53 -4.62 -42.31
CA THR A 22 -1.89 -5.90 -42.01
C THR A 22 -0.51 -5.93 -42.66
N GLY A 23 0.55 -6.05 -41.86
CA GLY A 23 1.91 -6.32 -42.32
C GLY A 23 2.37 -7.71 -41.88
N MET A 24 2.37 -8.68 -42.79
CA MET A 24 3.10 -9.95 -42.65
C MET A 24 4.53 -9.75 -43.17
N ALA A 25 5.54 -10.15 -42.41
CA ALA A 25 6.89 -10.37 -42.91
C ALA A 25 7.40 -11.73 -42.44
N ILE A 26 8.00 -12.43 -43.40
CA ILE A 26 8.25 -13.87 -43.47
C ILE A 26 9.66 -14.14 -42.94
N ALA A 27 9.82 -15.20 -42.14
CA ALA A 27 11.11 -15.65 -41.62
C ALA A 27 11.97 -16.30 -42.73
N THR A 28 13.29 -16.10 -42.67
CA THR A 28 14.28 -17.08 -43.15
C THR A 28 15.41 -17.22 -42.13
N PRO A 29 15.94 -18.45 -41.90
CA PRO A 29 16.96 -18.70 -40.89
C PRO A 29 18.36 -18.57 -41.50
N THR A 30 19.26 -17.91 -40.80
CA THR A 30 20.70 -17.97 -41.07
C THR A 30 21.40 -18.61 -39.87
N TYR A 31 21.75 -19.89 -40.03
CA TYR A 31 22.73 -20.55 -39.18
C TYR A 31 24.12 -20.11 -39.65
N ALA A 32 24.82 -19.34 -38.83
CA ALA A 32 26.27 -19.18 -38.94
C ALA A 32 26.89 -19.82 -37.68
N ALA A 33 27.46 -21.01 -37.89
CA ALA A 33 28.41 -21.60 -36.96
C ALA A 33 29.79 -21.03 -37.29
N GLU A 34 30.38 -20.26 -36.38
CA GLU A 34 31.81 -19.94 -36.43
C GLU A 34 32.46 -20.43 -35.14
N ALA A 35 33.16 -21.55 -35.31
CA ALA A 35 34.09 -22.09 -34.35
C ALA A 35 35.45 -21.38 -34.48
N SER A 36 36.17 -21.37 -33.36
CA SER A 36 37.63 -21.27 -33.27
C SER A 36 38.25 -19.87 -33.35
N GLN A 37 38.67 -19.37 -32.19
CA GLN A 37 40.11 -19.24 -31.94
C GLN A 37 40.42 -19.19 -30.44
N ARG A 38 41.26 -20.13 -30.02
CA ARG A 38 41.98 -20.12 -28.76
C ARG A 38 42.92 -18.91 -28.72
N SER A 39 42.83 -18.13 -27.66
CA SER A 39 43.97 -17.39 -27.13
C SER A 39 44.02 -17.64 -25.62
N ILE A 40 44.74 -18.70 -25.25
CA ILE A 40 45.23 -18.86 -23.88
C ILE A 40 46.58 -18.15 -23.87
N VAL A 41 46.78 -17.25 -22.91
CA VAL A 41 47.95 -17.15 -22.02
C VAL A 41 48.23 -15.69 -21.62
N LYS A 42 48.26 -15.51 -20.29
CA LYS A 42 48.89 -14.44 -19.49
C LYS A 42 48.20 -13.10 -19.38
N GLN A 43 47.38 -12.97 -18.34
CA GLN A 43 47.62 -11.91 -17.37
C GLN A 43 47.30 -12.41 -15.96
N ALA A 44 48.34 -12.77 -15.23
CA ALA A 44 48.30 -12.89 -13.78
C ALA A 44 48.61 -11.50 -13.21
N ALA A 45 47.62 -10.84 -12.60
CA ALA A 45 47.81 -9.76 -11.66
C ALA A 45 46.50 -9.48 -10.91
N SER A 46 46.60 -9.48 -9.57
CA SER A 46 45.60 -9.11 -8.57
C SER A 46 44.27 -9.87 -8.54
N VAL A 47 44.31 -10.97 -7.79
CA VAL A 47 43.21 -11.35 -6.91
C VAL A 47 43.02 -10.22 -5.90
N GLU A 48 42.13 -9.27 -6.20
CA GLU A 48 41.50 -8.47 -5.16
C GLU A 48 40.07 -8.99 -5.04
N GLN A 49 39.91 -9.92 -4.11
CA GLN A 49 38.62 -10.33 -3.58
C GLN A 49 37.97 -9.08 -2.97
N THR A 50 37.24 -8.32 -3.77
CA THR A 50 36.11 -7.59 -3.22
C THR A 50 35.04 -8.64 -2.96
N ALA A 51 35.11 -9.21 -1.76
CA ALA A 51 33.96 -9.86 -1.15
C ALA A 51 32.86 -8.81 -1.13
N GLU A 52 31.99 -8.85 -2.12
CA GLU A 52 30.69 -8.22 -2.05
C GLU A 52 29.96 -8.99 -0.96
N GLN A 53 30.15 -8.52 0.28
CA GLN A 53 29.25 -8.81 1.38
C GLN A 53 27.88 -8.42 0.86
N THR A 54 27.13 -9.41 0.37
CA THR A 54 25.68 -9.40 0.40
C THR A 54 25.32 -9.24 1.87
N ALA A 55 25.32 -7.99 2.33
CA ALA A 55 24.54 -7.60 3.47
C ALA A 55 23.13 -8.03 3.10
N GLU A 56 22.64 -9.10 3.73
CA GLU A 56 21.22 -9.37 3.79
C GLU A 56 20.58 -8.05 4.19
N GLN A 57 19.95 -7.37 3.23
CA GLN A 57 19.06 -6.28 3.51
C GLN A 57 17.98 -6.89 4.39
N THR A 58 18.14 -6.78 5.70
CA THR A 58 17.06 -6.94 6.65
C THR A 58 15.99 -5.96 6.19
N ALA A 59 15.02 -6.45 5.44
CA ALA A 59 13.91 -5.64 4.98
C ALA A 59 13.18 -5.19 6.24
N SER A 60 13.40 -3.93 6.62
CA SER A 60 12.70 -3.29 7.72
C SER A 60 11.24 -3.17 7.30
N GLN A 61 10.40 -4.06 7.82
CA GLN A 61 8.96 -4.00 7.60
C GLN A 61 8.38 -3.01 8.61
N PRO A 62 7.66 -1.97 8.19
CA PRO A 62 7.22 -0.91 9.09
C PRO A 62 6.26 -1.44 10.16
N LEU A 63 5.41 -2.41 9.84
CA LEU A 63 4.52 -3.08 10.80
C LEU A 63 4.64 -4.60 10.65
N ALA A 64 4.84 -5.26 11.78
CA ALA A 64 4.76 -6.72 11.89
C ALA A 64 3.28 -7.18 11.90
N ASN A 65 3.07 -8.49 11.84
CA ASN A 65 1.72 -9.04 12.03
C ASN A 65 1.25 -8.76 13.47
N GLY A 66 0.00 -8.33 13.63
CA GLY A 66 -0.55 -7.99 14.94
C GLY A 66 -1.75 -7.03 14.87
N VAL A 67 -2.34 -6.76 16.03
CA VAL A 67 -3.41 -5.77 16.19
C VAL A 67 -2.84 -4.46 16.71
N TYR A 68 -3.28 -3.36 16.13
CA TYR A 68 -2.82 -2.01 16.43
C TYR A 68 -4.00 -1.11 16.75
N LEU A 69 -3.83 -0.27 17.77
CA LEU A 69 -4.77 0.79 18.12
C LEU A 69 -4.04 2.13 18.09
N TYR A 70 -4.66 3.08 17.40
CA TYR A 70 -4.22 4.47 17.32
C TYR A 70 -5.39 5.39 17.66
N GLY A 71 -5.13 6.49 18.36
CA GLY A 71 -6.15 7.48 18.72
C GLY A 71 -5.65 8.91 18.66
N GLN A 72 -6.52 9.86 18.34
CA GLN A 72 -6.21 11.29 18.49
C GLN A 72 -5.95 11.66 19.96
N SER A 73 -6.54 10.90 20.89
CA SER A 73 -6.20 10.91 22.31
C SER A 73 -5.25 9.74 22.63
N PRO A 74 -4.25 9.92 23.50
CA PRO A 74 -3.42 8.83 24.01
C PRO A 74 -4.18 7.89 24.95
N GLU A 75 -5.35 8.32 25.45
CA GLU A 75 -6.25 7.50 26.25
C GLU A 75 -7.37 6.96 25.35
N ALA A 76 -7.73 5.68 25.51
CA ALA A 76 -8.83 5.06 24.79
C ALA A 76 -10.19 5.61 25.25
N GLU A 77 -11.22 5.40 24.42
CA GLU A 77 -12.64 5.66 24.74
C GLU A 77 -12.97 7.13 25.14
N GLN A 78 -12.19 8.10 24.68
CA GLN A 78 -12.46 9.52 24.90
C GLN A 78 -13.50 10.04 23.90
N LEU A 79 -14.56 10.65 24.43
CA LEU A 79 -15.61 11.24 23.61
C LEU A 79 -15.05 12.33 22.69
N GLY A 80 -15.50 12.30 21.42
CA GLY A 80 -15.08 13.27 20.40
C GLY A 80 -13.66 13.06 19.86
N SER A 81 -12.97 12.01 20.29
CA SER A 81 -11.68 11.60 19.70
C SER A 81 -11.89 10.51 18.66
N ALA A 82 -11.22 10.63 17.52
CA ALA A 82 -11.18 9.57 16.52
C ALA A 82 -10.13 8.52 16.88
N TYR A 83 -10.46 7.27 16.57
CA TYR A 83 -9.61 6.10 16.77
C TYR A 83 -9.59 5.24 15.52
N MET A 84 -8.52 4.45 15.41
CA MET A 84 -8.31 3.49 14.35
C MET A 84 -7.79 2.19 14.96
N VAL A 85 -8.55 1.11 14.79
CA VAL A 85 -8.14 -0.25 15.17
C VAL A 85 -7.98 -1.08 13.91
N PHE A 86 -6.88 -1.80 13.78
CA PHE A 86 -6.67 -2.68 12.63
C PHE A 86 -5.76 -3.85 12.97
N GLU A 87 -5.90 -4.91 12.19
CA GLU A 87 -5.00 -6.04 12.19
C GLU A 87 -4.14 -6.02 10.91
N VAL A 88 -2.86 -6.35 11.08
CA VAL A 88 -1.92 -6.66 10.00
C VAL A 88 -1.72 -8.17 9.94
N ARG A 89 -1.97 -8.76 8.77
CA ARG A 89 -1.61 -10.15 8.44
C ARG A 89 -1.00 -10.19 7.05
N ASP A 90 0.26 -10.61 6.95
CA ASP A 90 0.98 -10.75 5.67
C ASP A 90 0.94 -9.47 4.81
N ARG A 91 1.12 -8.32 5.48
CA ARG A 91 0.99 -6.96 4.94
C ARG A 91 -0.40 -6.56 4.45
N GLN A 92 -1.41 -7.40 4.62
CA GLN A 92 -2.81 -7.03 4.44
C GLN A 92 -3.34 -6.39 5.72
N ILE A 93 -4.20 -5.40 5.56
CA ILE A 93 -4.80 -4.65 6.64
C ILE A 93 -6.31 -4.88 6.61
N THR A 94 -6.90 -5.09 7.77
CA THR A 94 -8.35 -5.03 7.96
C THR A 94 -8.64 -4.32 9.28
N GLY A 95 -9.52 -3.34 9.27
CA GLY A 95 -9.75 -2.50 10.45
C GLY A 95 -10.95 -1.58 10.32
N ALA A 96 -11.01 -0.61 11.23
CA ALA A 96 -12.06 0.39 11.28
C ALA A 96 -11.56 1.74 11.78
N PHE A 97 -12.17 2.81 11.27
CA PHE A 97 -12.19 4.12 11.92
C PHE A 97 -13.45 4.23 12.76
N TYR A 98 -13.32 4.80 13.97
CA TYR A 98 -14.49 4.99 14.84
C TYR A 98 -14.29 6.14 15.81
N MET A 99 -15.41 6.64 16.33
CA MET A 99 -15.48 7.43 17.55
C MET A 99 -16.29 6.65 18.59
N PRO A 100 -15.96 6.75 19.90
CA PRO A 100 -16.72 6.07 20.94
C PRO A 100 -18.23 6.38 20.84
N TYR A 101 -19.05 5.36 21.02
CA TYR A 101 -20.53 5.44 20.99
C TYR A 101 -21.12 5.93 19.66
N SER A 102 -20.39 5.81 18.55
CA SER A 102 -20.83 6.19 17.20
C SER A 102 -20.83 4.97 16.25
N SER A 103 -21.23 5.17 14.99
CA SER A 103 -20.94 4.21 13.93
C SER A 103 -19.44 4.14 13.65
N PHE A 104 -19.03 3.08 12.96
CA PHE A 104 -17.65 2.86 12.52
C PHE A 104 -17.63 2.52 11.04
N ASP A 105 -16.55 2.94 10.37
CA ASP A 105 -16.32 2.69 8.95
C ASP A 105 -15.22 1.67 8.80
N CYS A 106 -15.54 0.52 8.20
CA CYS A 106 -14.57 -0.54 7.99
C CYS A 106 -13.63 -0.18 6.84
N PHE A 107 -12.41 -0.70 6.89
CA PHE A 107 -11.48 -0.62 5.77
C PHE A 107 -10.70 -1.92 5.59
N ASN A 108 -10.26 -2.14 4.36
CA ASN A 108 -9.21 -3.10 4.03
C ASN A 108 -8.09 -2.39 3.26
N GLY A 109 -6.94 -3.05 3.12
CA GLY A 109 -5.84 -2.46 2.37
C GLY A 109 -4.55 -3.22 2.54
N ALA A 110 -3.44 -2.54 2.24
CA ALA A 110 -2.11 -3.10 2.39
C ALA A 110 -1.11 -2.08 2.90
N ILE A 111 -0.01 -2.58 3.46
CA ILE A 111 1.15 -1.76 3.81
C ILE A 111 2.06 -1.63 2.59
N GLU A 112 2.30 -0.40 2.15
CA GLU A 112 3.21 -0.09 1.05
C GLU A 112 4.34 0.81 1.52
N SER A 113 5.59 0.33 1.50
CA SER A 113 6.80 1.07 1.85
C SER A 113 6.73 1.87 3.17
N ASN A 114 6.10 3.05 3.14
CA ASN A 114 5.95 3.98 4.26
C ASN A 114 4.52 4.56 4.36
N ARG A 115 3.51 3.83 3.90
CA ARG A 115 2.09 4.22 3.97
C ARG A 115 1.17 3.03 4.15
N LEU A 116 -0.02 3.29 4.66
CA LEU A 116 -1.17 2.38 4.61
C LEU A 116 -2.02 2.80 3.41
N ALA A 117 -2.14 1.92 2.42
CA ALA A 117 -3.02 2.12 1.26
C ALA A 117 -4.34 1.41 1.55
N LEU A 118 -5.38 2.18 1.87
CA LEU A 118 -6.66 1.70 2.40
C LEU A 118 -7.80 1.94 1.40
N ASN A 119 -8.80 1.07 1.45
CA ASN A 119 -10.12 1.28 0.89
C ASN A 119 -11.11 1.36 2.05
N VAL A 120 -11.63 2.55 2.31
CA VAL A 120 -12.61 2.79 3.38
C VAL A 120 -14.00 2.54 2.81
N ILE A 121 -14.81 1.81 3.55
CA ILE A 121 -16.21 1.54 3.23
C ILE A 121 -17.07 2.39 4.14
N ASP A 122 -17.66 3.43 3.55
CA ASP A 122 -18.54 4.36 4.25
C ASP A 122 -19.78 3.61 4.73
N SER A 123 -20.02 3.63 6.04
CA SER A 123 -21.11 2.89 6.68
C SER A 123 -22.50 3.40 6.28
N TYR A 124 -22.61 4.63 5.79
CA TYR A 124 -23.87 5.25 5.37
C TYR A 124 -24.14 5.07 3.87
N GLU A 125 -23.15 5.36 3.04
CA GLU A 125 -23.26 5.28 1.58
C GLU A 125 -23.05 3.87 1.02
N GLN A 126 -22.44 2.98 1.82
CA GLN A 126 -22.02 1.64 1.39
C GLN A 126 -21.11 1.68 0.14
N ALA A 127 -20.35 2.76 0.01
CA ALA A 127 -19.41 3.01 -1.08
C ALA A 127 -17.97 2.89 -0.57
N SER A 128 -17.07 2.47 -1.46
CA SER A 128 -15.64 2.31 -1.14
C SER A 128 -14.81 3.44 -1.73
N TYR A 129 -13.94 4.03 -0.91
CA TYR A 129 -13.10 5.17 -1.27
C TYR A 129 -11.63 4.90 -0.91
N PRO A 130 -10.68 5.22 -1.82
CA PRO A 130 -9.26 5.11 -1.52
C PRO A 130 -8.85 6.16 -0.47
N TYR A 131 -8.03 5.75 0.49
CA TYR A 131 -7.47 6.60 1.54
C TYR A 131 -6.04 6.18 1.85
N GLU A 132 -5.14 7.15 2.00
CA GLU A 132 -3.73 6.90 2.28
C GLU A 132 -3.32 7.53 3.62
N ILE A 133 -2.62 6.75 4.44
CA ILE A 133 -2.02 7.22 5.68
C ILE A 133 -0.51 7.09 5.59
N GLY A 134 0.22 8.19 5.74
CA GLY A 134 1.68 8.16 5.87
C GLY A 134 2.12 7.56 7.21
N LEU A 135 3.19 6.76 7.17
CA LEU A 135 3.83 6.21 8.35
C LEU A 135 5.11 6.99 8.65
N GLU A 136 5.24 7.54 9.85
CA GLU A 136 6.49 8.16 10.29
C GLU A 136 7.32 7.09 11.02
N GLN A 137 8.52 6.83 10.51
CA GLN A 137 9.47 5.91 11.16
C GLN A 137 10.14 6.65 12.31
N SER A 138 9.98 6.14 13.54
CA SER A 138 10.73 6.65 14.68
C SER A 138 12.12 6.02 14.73
N ASP A 139 13.14 6.78 15.12
CA ASP A 139 14.54 6.31 15.20
C ASP A 139 14.78 5.21 16.26
N ALA A 140 13.77 4.88 17.06
CA ALA A 140 13.84 3.91 18.15
C ALA A 140 13.61 2.48 17.63
N VAL A 141 14.64 1.88 17.05
CA VAL A 141 14.58 0.49 16.55
C VAL A 141 14.67 -0.51 17.70
N ALA A 142 13.70 -1.43 17.80
CA ALA A 142 13.78 -2.61 18.66
C ALA A 142 14.04 -3.87 17.82
N THR A 143 15.11 -4.61 18.13
CA THR A 143 15.41 -5.89 17.47
C THR A 143 14.80 -7.04 18.27
N VAL A 144 13.86 -7.78 17.68
CA VAL A 144 13.31 -9.01 18.25
C VAL A 144 13.72 -10.17 17.34
N GLY A 145 14.70 -10.97 17.79
CA GLY A 145 15.31 -12.01 16.95
C GLY A 145 16.11 -11.40 15.81
N ASN A 146 15.86 -11.83 14.56
CA ASN A 146 16.48 -11.27 13.35
C ASN A 146 15.63 -10.14 12.71
N MET A 147 14.55 -9.69 13.36
CA MET A 147 13.64 -8.69 12.83
C MET A 147 13.78 -7.35 13.57
N THR A 148 13.99 -6.31 12.78
CA THR A 148 14.01 -4.90 13.20
C THR A 148 12.57 -4.38 13.20
N ILE A 149 12.01 -4.08 14.38
CA ILE A 149 10.68 -3.48 14.51
C ILE A 149 10.87 -1.99 14.79
N THR A 150 10.41 -1.16 13.85
CA THR A 150 10.39 0.29 13.99
C THR A 150 9.02 0.72 14.52
N PRO A 151 8.93 1.47 15.64
CA PRO A 151 7.67 2.02 16.09
C PRO A 151 7.16 2.98 15.02
N VAL A 152 6.03 2.62 14.42
CA VAL A 152 5.35 3.41 13.41
C VAL A 152 4.45 4.42 14.09
N GLN A 153 4.63 5.69 13.72
CA GLN A 153 3.76 6.79 14.11
C GLN A 153 2.85 7.15 12.93
N ILE A 154 1.66 7.63 13.28
CA ILE A 154 0.69 8.17 12.32
C ILE A 154 0.46 9.62 12.71
N GLU A 155 0.55 10.53 11.75
CA GLU A 155 0.43 11.95 12.02
C GLU A 155 -0.89 12.27 12.74
N GLY A 156 -0.81 12.96 13.88
CA GLY A 156 -1.98 13.34 14.69
C GLY A 156 -2.61 12.20 15.49
N PHE A 157 -1.99 11.01 15.53
CA PHE A 157 -2.46 9.86 16.29
C PHE A 157 -1.38 9.29 17.20
N HIS A 158 -1.78 8.92 18.41
CA HIS A 158 -0.98 8.23 19.39
C HIS A 158 -1.21 6.72 19.30
N ARG A 159 -0.14 5.94 19.32
CA ARG A 159 -0.24 4.48 19.50
C ARG A 159 -0.69 4.19 20.93
N ILE A 160 -1.73 3.36 21.07
CA ILE A 160 -2.27 2.90 22.35
C ILE A 160 -1.97 1.41 22.46
N ASP A 161 -1.18 1.03 23.46
CA ASP A 161 -0.70 -0.37 23.57
C ASP A 161 -1.80 -1.35 24.02
N THR A 162 -2.81 -0.85 24.74
CA THR A 162 -3.90 -1.68 25.23
C THR A 162 -5.09 -1.61 24.29
N VAL A 163 -5.40 -2.73 23.64
CA VAL A 163 -6.59 -2.89 22.82
C VAL A 163 -7.75 -3.35 23.71
N SER A 164 -8.81 -2.57 23.81
CA SER A 164 -9.98 -2.84 24.65
C SER A 164 -10.92 -3.89 24.03
N GLU A 165 -11.90 -4.35 24.81
CA GLU A 165 -12.96 -5.23 24.31
C GLU A 165 -13.81 -4.56 23.22
N ASN A 166 -14.02 -3.24 23.31
CA ASN A 166 -14.76 -2.49 22.30
C ASN A 166 -14.01 -2.50 20.95
N ASP A 167 -12.70 -2.29 20.99
CA ASP A 167 -11.83 -2.29 19.80
C ASP A 167 -11.83 -3.66 19.13
N GLN A 168 -11.70 -4.73 19.91
CA GLN A 168 -11.74 -6.10 19.40
C GLN A 168 -13.09 -6.43 18.77
N ARG A 169 -14.20 -6.00 19.39
CA ARG A 169 -15.55 -6.20 18.85
C ARG A 169 -15.73 -5.48 17.50
N ILE A 170 -15.25 -4.23 17.40
CA ILE A 170 -15.31 -3.45 16.15
C ILE A 170 -14.46 -4.13 15.06
N LEU A 171 -13.23 -4.51 15.38
CA LEU A 171 -12.33 -5.21 14.46
C LEU A 171 -12.94 -6.52 13.95
N ALA A 172 -13.50 -7.34 14.83
CA ALA A 172 -14.15 -8.60 14.47
C ALA A 172 -15.36 -8.40 13.55
N SER A 173 -16.13 -7.31 13.75
CA SER A 173 -17.22 -6.94 12.86
C SER A 173 -16.70 -6.67 11.44
N CYS A 174 -15.62 -5.90 11.30
CA CYS A 174 -15.04 -5.61 9.99
C CYS A 174 -14.44 -6.86 9.31
N GLN A 175 -13.76 -7.72 10.07
CA GLN A 175 -13.25 -9.00 9.55
C GLN A 175 -14.36 -9.92 9.03
N THR A 176 -15.57 -9.83 9.58
CA THR A 176 -16.70 -10.65 9.14
C THR A 176 -17.37 -10.08 7.88
N ASN A 177 -17.49 -8.76 7.79
CA ASN A 177 -18.24 -8.09 6.71
C ASN A 177 -17.41 -7.83 5.45
N LEU A 178 -16.07 -7.90 5.53
CA LEU A 178 -15.16 -7.63 4.42
C LEU A 178 -14.66 -8.89 3.68
N GLN A 179 -15.26 -10.04 3.97
CA GLN A 179 -14.98 -11.31 3.28
C GLN A 179 -15.69 -11.42 1.94
#